data_AF-A0A662D3R1-F1
#
_entry.id   AF-A0A662D3R1-F1
#
_cell.length_a   1.000
_cell.length_b   1.000
_cell.length_c   1.000
_cell.angle_alpha   90.00
_cell.angle_beta   90.00
_cell.angle_gamma   90.00
#
_symmetry.space_group_name_H-M   'P 1'
#
loop_
_entity.id
_entity.type
_entity.pdbx_description
1 polymer ?
#
loop_
_entity_poly.entity_id
_entity_poly.type
_entity_poly.pdbx_seq_one_letter_code
_entity_poly.pdbx_strand_id
1 'polypeptide(L)' 'PRVRLGIGPLPVGADAAEYVLAPFTEDEFKIMKESLAKAAQAVELILEGKIDEAMSRFNQKIKLQ' A
#
# COMPACT_ATOMS: atom_id res chain seq x y z
N PRO A 1 3.22 4.40 -14.91
CA PRO A 1 3.10 4.60 -13.44
C PRO A 1 2.64 3.30 -12.75
N ARG A 2 3.31 2.89 -11.66
CA ARG A 2 2.95 1.70 -10.87
C ARG A 2 2.83 2.11 -9.41
N VAL A 3 1.74 1.76 -8.74
CA VAL A 3 1.53 1.98 -7.30
C VAL A 3 1.71 0.66 -6.58
N ARG A 4 2.65 0.58 -5.63
CA ARG A 4 2.93 -0.64 -4.87
C ARG A 4 2.28 -0.52 -3.49
N LEU A 5 1.36 -1.43 -3.19
CA LEU A 5 0.76 -1.56 -1.86
C LEU A 5 1.44 -2.72 -1.14
N GLY A 6 2.02 -2.43 0.02
CA GLY A 6 2.58 -3.47 0.89
C GLY A 6 1.46 -4.14 1.67
N ILE A 7 1.38 -5.47 1.60
CA ILE A 7 0.41 -6.29 2.36
C ILE A 7 1.00 -6.86 3.66
N GLY A 8 2.27 -6.57 3.93
CA GLY A 8 3.02 -7.11 5.07
C GLY A 8 4.20 -8.00 4.64
N PRO A 9 5.10 -8.34 5.56
CA PRO A 9 6.14 -9.32 5.31
C PRO A 9 5.56 -10.74 5.30
N LEU A 10 6.03 -11.58 4.38
CA LEU A 10 5.69 -13.01 4.38
C LEU A 10 6.20 -13.66 5.68
N PRO A 11 5.35 -14.32 6.48
CA PRO A 11 5.78 -15.03 7.68
C PRO A 11 6.80 -16.13 7.36
N VAL A 12 7.77 -16.34 8.25
CA VAL A 12 8.83 -17.34 8.05
C VAL A 12 8.21 -18.74 7.96
N GLY A 13 8.43 -19.42 6.84
CA GLY A 13 7.90 -20.77 6.59
C GLY A 13 6.48 -20.82 6.03
N ALA A 14 5.84 -19.67 5.78
CA ALA A 14 4.56 -19.61 5.09
C ALA A 14 4.75 -19.74 3.57
N ASP A 15 3.79 -20.39 2.90
CA ASP A 15 3.72 -20.39 1.44
C ASP A 15 3.22 -19.02 0.94
N ALA A 16 3.86 -18.51 -0.10
CA ALA A 16 3.54 -17.18 -0.63
C ALA A 16 2.16 -17.13 -1.29
N ALA A 17 1.72 -18.21 -1.95
CA ALA A 17 0.41 -18.27 -2.58
C ALA A 17 -0.68 -18.34 -1.52
N GLU A 18 -0.49 -19.13 -0.47
CA GLU A 18 -1.43 -19.17 0.67
C GLU A 18 -1.54 -17.80 1.36
N TYR A 19 -0.41 -17.13 1.59
CA TYR A 19 -0.40 -15.81 2.24
C TYR A 19 -1.14 -14.72 1.45
N VAL A 20 -1.00 -14.67 0.12
CA VAL A 20 -1.70 -13.67 -0.70
C VAL A 20 -3.19 -13.99 -0.92
N LEU A 21 -3.58 -15.24 -0.75
CA LEU A 21 -4.97 -15.69 -0.87
C LEU A 21 -5.72 -15.68 0.47
N ALA A 22 -4.99 -15.61 1.59
CA ALA A 22 -5.56 -15.54 2.92
C ALA A 22 -6.35 -14.23 3.13
N PRO A 23 -7.44 -14.27 3.92
CA PRO A 23 -8.15 -13.06 4.30
C PRO A 23 -7.31 -12.21 5.25
N PHE A 24 -7.39 -10.89 5.10
CA PHE A 24 -6.82 -9.96 6.07
C PHE A 24 -7.54 -10.05 7.41
N THR A 25 -6.79 -9.98 8.49
CA THR A 25 -7.35 -9.76 9.84
C THR A 25 -7.96 -8.36 9.95
N GLU A 26 -8.81 -8.11 10.94
CA GLU A 26 -9.41 -6.78 11.12
C GLU A 26 -8.36 -5.67 11.32
N ASP A 27 -7.27 -5.96 12.04
CA ASP A 27 -6.22 -4.98 12.31
C ASP A 27 -5.37 -4.69 11.07
N GLU A 28 -5.03 -5.71 10.28
CA GLU A 28 -4.40 -5.51 8.97
C GLU A 28 -5.32 -4.72 8.03
N PHE A 29 -6.63 -5.03 8.04
CA PHE A 29 -7.59 -4.33 7.21
C PHE A 29 -7.73 -2.85 7.57
N LYS A 30 -7.63 -2.48 8.86
CA LYS A 30 -7.58 -1.07 9.29
C LYS A 30 -6.38 -0.34 8.69
N ILE A 31 -5.19 -0.94 8.73
CA ILE A 31 -3.96 -0.38 8.14
C ILE A 31 -4.08 -0.30 6.61
N MET A 32 -4.66 -1.33 5.99
CA MET A 32 -4.88 -1.39 4.54
C MET A 32 -5.86 -0.31 4.08
N LYS A 33 -6.91 0.02 4.84
CA LYS A 33 -7.85 1.11 4.48
C LYS A 33 -7.14 2.44 4.34
N GLU A 34 -6.24 2.78 5.26
CA GLU A 34 -5.46 4.02 5.16
C GLU A 34 -4.52 4.00 3.95
N SER A 35 -3.87 2.87 3.70
CA SER A 35 -2.98 2.68 2.55
C SER A 35 -3.75 2.80 1.22
N LEU A 36 -4.96 2.26 1.15
CA LEU A 36 -5.85 2.36 -0.01
C LEU A 36 -6.30 3.79 -0.26
N ALA A 37 -6.68 4.54 0.78
CA ALA A 37 -7.05 5.94 0.65
C ALA A 37 -5.91 6.80 0.10
N LYS A 38 -4.68 6.57 0.59
CA LYS A 38 -3.46 7.23 0.07
C LYS A 38 -3.20 6.84 -1.38
N ALA A 39 -3.35 5.56 -1.72
CA ALA A 39 -3.17 5.09 -3.09
C ALA A 39 -4.21 5.71 -4.06
N ALA A 40 -5.46 5.87 -3.64
CA ALA A 40 -6.48 6.54 -4.43
C ALA A 40 -6.09 7.99 -4.76
N GLN A 41 -5.67 8.77 -3.75
CA GLN A 41 -5.18 10.14 -3.95
C GLN A 41 -3.92 10.19 -4.85
N ALA A 42 -3.02 9.21 -4.72
CA ALA A 42 -1.86 9.11 -5.60
C ALA A 42 -2.27 8.86 -7.04
N VAL A 43 -3.27 8.00 -7.27
CA VAL A 43 -3.81 7.72 -8.61
C VAL A 43 -4.49 8.95 -9.20
N GLU A 44 -5.25 9.72 -8.41
CA GLU A 44 -5.84 11.00 -8.87
C GLU A 44 -4.77 11.95 -9.40
N LEU A 45 -3.69 12.18 -8.64
CA LEU A 45 -2.57 13.01 -9.09
C LEU A 45 -1.87 12.45 -10.33
N ILE A 46 -1.72 11.12 -10.42
CA ILE A 46 -1.14 10.47 -11.60
C ILE A 46 -2.03 10.70 -12.83
N LEU A 47 -3.35 10.61 -12.70
CA LEU A 47 -4.31 10.86 -13.77
C LEU A 47 -4.32 12.33 -14.22
N GLU A 48 -4.07 13.26 -13.30
CA GLU A 48 -3.85 14.69 -13.60
C GLU A 48 -2.49 14.98 -14.25
N GLY A 49 -1.64 13.97 -14.47
CA GLY A 49 -0.29 14.13 -15.02
C GLY A 49 0.76 14.60 -14.01
N LYS A 50 0.40 14.73 -12.73
CA LYS A 50 1.26 15.20 -11.63
C LYS A 50 2.00 14.04 -10.97
N ILE A 51 2.72 13.25 -11.76
CA ILE A 51 3.40 12.03 -11.30
C ILE A 51 4.48 12.36 -10.25
N ASP A 52 5.26 13.41 -10.46
CA ASP A 52 6.35 13.80 -9.54
C ASP A 52 5.82 14.25 -8.18
N GLU A 53 4.68 14.95 -8.16
CA GLU A 53 3.97 15.32 -6.93
C GLU A 53 3.44 14.08 -6.21
N ALA A 54 2.80 13.17 -6.95
CA ALA A 54 2.33 11.90 -6.40
C ALA A 54 3.47 11.10 -5.76
N MET A 55 4.60 10.98 -6.46
CA MET A 55 5.77 10.27 -5.94
C MET A 55 6.34 10.96 -4.69
N SER A 56 6.48 12.29 -4.71
CA SER A 56 7.05 13.04 -3.60
C SER A 56 6.16 13.03 -2.36
N ARG A 57 4.84 12.99 -2.54
CA ARG A 57 3.86 13.01 -1.44
C ARG A 57 3.61 11.63 -0.85
N PHE A 58 3.55 10.59 -1.67
CA PHE A 58 3.13 9.25 -1.24
C PHE A 58 4.27 8.24 -1.04
N ASN A 59 5.45 8.43 -1.64
CA ASN A 59 6.60 7.55 -1.40
C ASN A 59 7.41 7.93 -0.14
N GLN A 60 6.92 8.86 0.68
CA GLN A 60 7.59 9.21 1.93
C GLN A 60 7.50 8.04 2.90
N LYS A 61 8.63 7.67 3.52
CA LYS A 61 8.64 6.66 4.58
C LYS A 61 7.72 7.14 5.71
N ILE A 62 6.66 6.38 5.99
CA ILE A 62 5.89 6.55 7.22
C ILE A 62 6.87 6.30 8.35
N LYS A 63 7.30 7.36 9.06
CA LYS A 63 8.02 7.21 10.32
C LYS A 63 7.00 6.62 11.30
N LEU A 64 7.08 5.32 11.57
CA LEU A 64 6.56 4.81 12.83
C LEU A 64 7.41 5.48 13.92
N GLN A 65 6.81 6.41 14.66
CA GLN A 65 7.33 6.89 15.93
C GLN A 65 7.00 5.89 17.01
#